data_AF-A0AAV1FTR3-F1
#
_entry.id   AF-A0AAV1FTR3-F1
#
_cell.length_a   1.000
_cell.length_b   1.000
_cell.length_c   1.000
_cell.angle_alpha   90.00
_cell.angle_beta   90.00
_cell.angle_gamma   90.00
#
_symmetry.space_group_name_H-M   'P 1'
#
loop_
_entity.id
_entity.type
_entity.pdbx_description
1 polymer ?
#
loop_
_entity_poly.entity_id
_entity_poly.type
_entity_poly.pdbx_seq_one_letter_code
_entity_poly.pdbx_strand_id
1 'polypeptide(L)'
;MLSITSTLIKSTRAVQCVRLLHTSPAAKMPIQVGQPLPAVEVQEGEPGNKVAMDQLFKGKKGVLFAVPGAFTPGCSKTHLPGFVQQAGDLKGKGVQEVACISVNDAFVMAAWGKEHGADGKVKIILYKKNQFGC
;
A
#
# COMPACT_ATOMS: atom_id res chain seq x y z
N MET A 1 -35.37 -47.34 -56.35
CA MET A 1 -34.80 -48.01 -55.15
C MET A 1 -33.30 -47.78 -55.15
N LEU A 2 -32.82 -46.81 -54.38
CA LEU A 2 -31.39 -46.68 -54.03
C LEU A 2 -31.34 -46.11 -52.61
N SER A 3 -30.82 -46.93 -51.72
CA SER A 3 -30.70 -46.75 -50.28
C SER A 3 -29.59 -45.74 -49.97
N ILE A 4 -29.85 -44.76 -49.11
CA ILE A 4 -28.80 -43.94 -48.50
C ILE A 4 -29.07 -43.85 -47.01
N THR A 5 -28.40 -44.72 -46.25
CA THR A 5 -28.44 -44.78 -44.79
C THR A 5 -27.60 -43.65 -44.21
N SER A 6 -28.24 -42.75 -43.46
CA SER A 6 -27.57 -41.69 -42.69
C SER A 6 -26.88 -42.31 -41.47
N THR A 7 -25.56 -42.11 -41.33
CA THR A 7 -24.81 -42.48 -40.12
C THR A 7 -24.35 -41.20 -39.43
N LEU A 8 -24.98 -40.88 -38.30
CA LEU A 8 -24.66 -39.76 -37.43
C LEU A 8 -23.44 -40.14 -36.55
N ILE A 9 -22.27 -39.60 -36.87
CA ILE A 9 -21.08 -39.70 -35.99
C ILE A 9 -21.13 -38.55 -34.99
N LYS A 10 -21.49 -38.86 -33.73
CA LYS A 10 -21.44 -37.90 -32.62
C LYS A 10 -19.98 -37.75 -32.17
N SER A 11 -19.29 -36.73 -32.67
CA SER A 11 -17.95 -36.35 -32.21
C SER A 11 -18.06 -35.55 -30.90
N THR A 12 -17.70 -36.18 -29.79
CA THR A 12 -17.53 -35.52 -28.49
C THR A 12 -16.22 -34.71 -28.51
N ARG A 13 -16.30 -33.40 -28.74
CA ARG A 13 -15.20 -32.49 -28.41
C ARG A 13 -15.41 -31.98 -26.99
N ALA A 14 -14.75 -32.64 -26.02
CA ALA A 14 -14.48 -32.01 -24.74
C ALA A 14 -13.46 -30.90 -24.99
N VAL A 15 -13.93 -29.65 -25.07
CA VAL A 15 -13.06 -28.48 -25.05
C VAL A 15 -12.57 -28.32 -23.62
N GLN A 16 -11.43 -28.94 -23.31
CA GLN A 16 -10.72 -28.71 -22.07
C GLN A 16 -10.13 -27.29 -22.13
N CYS A 17 -10.87 -26.31 -21.62
CA CYS A 17 -10.33 -24.98 -21.34
C CYS A 17 -9.38 -25.10 -20.15
N VAL A 18 -8.13 -25.50 -20.41
CA VAL A 18 -7.08 -25.44 -19.40
C VAL A 18 -6.71 -23.98 -19.24
N ARG A 19 -7.24 -23.32 -18.20
CA ARG A 19 -6.68 -22.05 -17.73
C ARG A 19 -5.23 -22.32 -17.34
N LEU A 20 -4.28 -21.84 -18.15
CA LEU A 20 -2.89 -21.75 -17.73
C LEU A 20 -2.83 -20.90 -16.46
N LEU A 21 -2.29 -21.47 -15.39
CA LEU A 21 -2.00 -20.71 -14.18
C LEU A 21 -0.99 -19.63 -14.55
N HIS A 22 -1.42 -18.37 -14.60
CA HIS A 22 -0.49 -17.25 -14.62
C HIS A 22 0.33 -17.28 -13.32
N THR A 23 1.64 -17.50 -13.43
CA THR A 23 2.56 -17.25 -12.32
C THR A 23 2.97 -15.80 -12.44
N SER A 24 2.44 -14.93 -11.58
CA SER A 24 2.98 -13.58 -11.45
C SER A 24 4.45 -13.72 -11.08
N PRO A 25 5.39 -13.11 -11.82
CA PRO A 25 6.78 -13.11 -11.40
C PRO A 25 6.85 -12.50 -10.01
N ALA A 26 7.55 -13.17 -9.09
CA ALA A 26 7.82 -12.63 -7.77
C ALA A 26 8.51 -11.27 -7.97
N ALA A 27 7.79 -10.18 -7.68
CA ALA A 27 8.33 -8.84 -7.83
C ALA A 27 9.59 -8.74 -6.97
N LYS A 28 10.72 -8.42 -7.60
CA LYS A 28 11.97 -8.12 -6.89
C LYS A 28 11.67 -6.99 -5.91
N MET A 29 11.80 -7.24 -4.61
CA MET A 29 11.52 -6.20 -3.61
C MET A 29 12.42 -4.99 -3.88
N PRO A 30 11.84 -3.79 -4.06
CA PRO A 30 12.59 -2.61 -4.50
C PRO A 30 13.58 -2.09 -3.45
N ILE A 31 13.46 -2.54 -2.19
CA ILE A 31 14.37 -2.22 -1.10
C ILE A 31 14.80 -3.50 -0.38
N GLN A 32 16.07 -3.57 0.03
CA GLN A 32 16.65 -4.70 0.76
C GLN A 32 16.92 -4.34 2.22
N VAL A 33 16.91 -5.33 3.12
CA VAL A 33 17.24 -5.11 4.53
C VAL A 33 18.66 -4.55 4.65
N GLY A 34 18.82 -3.47 5.40
CA GLY A 34 20.10 -2.77 5.56
C GLY A 34 20.36 -1.68 4.51
N GLN A 35 19.54 -1.58 3.46
CA GLN A 35 19.62 -0.42 2.56
C GLN A 35 19.00 0.83 3.20
N PRO A 36 19.59 2.01 2.96
CA PRO A 36 19.03 3.26 3.45
C PRO A 36 17.69 3.57 2.76
N LEU A 37 16.82 4.29 3.47
CA LEU A 37 15.60 4.82 2.87
C LEU A 37 15.94 5.85 1.78
N PRO A 38 15.22 5.86 0.65
CA PRO A 38 15.47 6.83 -0.41
C PRO A 38 15.06 8.25 0.05
N ALA A 39 15.86 9.25 -0.33
CA ALA A 39 15.62 10.66 -0.05
C ALA A 39 14.52 11.23 -0.96
N VAL A 40 13.29 10.75 -0.78
CA VAL A 40 12.13 11.21 -1.55
C VAL A 40 11.43 12.33 -0.80
N GLU A 41 11.04 13.40 -1.50
CA GLU A 41 10.28 14.49 -0.89
C GLU A 41 8.85 14.02 -0.60
N VAL A 42 8.45 14.17 0.65
CA VAL A 42 7.09 13.93 1.14
C VAL A 42 6.61 15.18 1.86
N GLN A 43 5.31 15.31 2.13
CA GLN A 43 4.82 16.40 2.99
C GLN A 43 4.22 15.85 4.28
N GLU A 44 4.41 16.58 5.36
CA GLU A 44 3.96 16.20 6.70
C GLU A 44 2.88 17.15 7.20
N GLY A 45 1.73 16.60 7.56
CA GLY A 45 0.63 17.29 8.26
C GLY A 45 -0.11 18.33 7.43
N GLU A 46 0.60 19.38 7.00
CA GLU A 46 0.05 20.52 6.27
C GLU A 46 0.56 20.60 4.83
N PRO A 47 -0.27 21.11 3.90
CA PRO A 47 0.17 21.31 2.53
C PRO A 47 1.34 22.29 2.47
N GLY A 48 2.43 21.86 1.83
CA GLY A 48 3.62 22.68 1.62
C GLY A 48 4.77 22.43 2.60
N ASN A 49 4.52 21.74 3.72
CA ASN A 49 5.59 21.32 4.63
C ASN A 49 6.35 20.11 4.06
N LYS A 50 7.29 20.39 3.16
CA LYS A 50 8.11 19.39 2.46
C LYS A 50 9.26 18.91 3.34
N VAL A 51 9.37 17.60 3.47
CA VAL A 51 10.42 16.92 4.22
C VAL A 51 10.96 15.76 3.41
N ALA A 52 12.25 15.49 3.51
CA ALA A 52 12.85 14.32 2.85
C ALA A 52 12.65 13.07 3.72
N MET A 53 12.25 11.97 3.09
CA MET A 53 11.84 10.76 3.78
C MET A 53 12.96 10.11 4.60
N ASP A 54 14.19 10.18 4.10
CA ASP A 54 15.40 9.73 4.80
C ASP A 54 15.64 10.54 6.09
N GLN A 55 15.40 11.85 6.06
CA GLN A 55 15.60 12.74 7.21
C GLN A 55 14.60 12.48 8.33
N LEU A 56 13.37 12.07 8.00
CA LEU A 56 12.35 11.72 9.00
C LEU A 56 12.80 10.57 9.91
N PHE A 57 13.53 9.60 9.34
CA PHE A 57 13.96 8.39 10.03
C PHE A 57 15.46 8.37 10.37
N LYS A 58 16.22 9.39 9.99
CA LYS A 58 17.68 9.43 10.17
C LYS A 58 18.05 9.33 11.64
N GLY A 59 18.86 8.32 11.98
CA GLY A 59 19.31 8.07 13.36
C GLY A 59 18.21 7.62 14.33
N LYS A 60 17.00 7.39 13.83
CA LYS A 60 15.84 6.97 14.63
C LYS A 60 15.41 5.57 14.23
N LYS A 61 14.98 4.79 15.21
CA LYS A 61 14.23 3.56 14.93
C LYS A 61 12.80 3.96 14.64
N GLY A 62 12.32 3.72 13.42
CA GLY A 62 10.96 4.09 13.05
C GLY A 62 10.19 2.98 12.34
N VAL A 63 8.88 3.14 12.33
CA VAL A 63 7.92 2.29 11.62
C VAL A 63 7.26 3.15 10.54
N LEU A 64 7.38 2.69 9.30
CA LEU A 64 6.69 3.28 8.16
C LEU A 64 5.70 2.27 7.61
N PHE A 65 4.45 2.70 7.42
CA PHE A 65 3.45 1.90 6.71
C PHE A 65 2.71 2.75 5.70
N ALA A 66 2.29 2.10 4.61
CA ALA A 66 1.56 2.76 3.53
C ALA A 66 0.10 2.27 3.50
N VAL A 67 -0.80 3.16 3.13
CA VAL A 67 -2.18 2.82 2.80
C VAL A 67 -2.50 3.30 1.38
N PRO A 68 -3.34 2.58 0.62
CA PRO A 68 -3.75 3.00 -0.72
C PRO A 68 -4.59 4.28 -0.71
N GLY A 69 -5.35 4.53 0.37
CA GLY A 69 -6.18 5.73 0.47
C GLY A 69 -6.80 5.94 1.84
N ALA A 70 -6.82 7.20 2.27
CA ALA A 70 -7.61 7.69 3.39
C ALA A 70 -9.11 7.40 3.19
N PHE A 71 -9.85 7.21 4.29
CA PHE A 71 -11.29 6.92 4.30
C PHE A 71 -11.73 5.62 3.60
N THR A 72 -10.80 4.77 3.16
CA THR A 72 -11.16 3.47 2.57
C THR A 72 -11.42 2.42 3.67
N PRO A 73 -12.29 1.42 3.45
CA PRO A 73 -12.78 0.54 4.50
C PRO A 73 -11.70 -0.22 5.29
N GLY A 74 -10.72 -0.81 4.60
CA GLY A 74 -9.63 -1.52 5.29
C GLY A 74 -8.68 -0.57 6.02
N CYS A 75 -8.35 0.55 5.39
CA CYS A 75 -7.37 1.49 5.92
C CYS A 75 -7.87 2.19 7.19
N SER A 76 -9.17 2.52 7.21
CA SER A 76 -9.81 3.30 8.28
C SER A 76 -10.35 2.42 9.41
N LYS A 77 -10.55 1.12 9.18
CA LYS A 77 -11.03 0.19 10.22
C LYS A 77 -9.90 -0.45 10.99
N THR A 78 -8.80 -0.84 10.32
CA THR A 78 -7.78 -1.69 10.95
C THR A 78 -6.36 -1.13 10.82
N HIS A 79 -5.96 -0.61 9.66
CA HIS A 79 -4.56 -0.22 9.45
C HIS A 79 -4.17 0.95 10.34
N LEU A 80 -4.70 2.16 10.10
CA LEU A 80 -4.32 3.34 10.88
C LEU A 80 -4.71 3.19 12.37
N PRO A 81 -5.95 2.77 12.72
CA PRO A 81 -6.33 2.65 14.13
C PRO A 81 -5.45 1.68 14.92
N GLY A 82 -4.99 0.58 14.31
CA GLY A 82 -4.10 -0.38 14.96
C GLY A 82 -2.77 0.26 15.39
N PHE A 83 -2.12 1.02 14.50
CA PHE A 83 -0.89 1.74 14.85
C PHE A 83 -1.11 2.85 15.88
N VAL A 84 -2.25 3.54 15.83
CA VAL A 84 -2.59 4.57 16.82
C VAL A 84 -2.76 3.96 18.23
N GLN A 85 -3.42 2.80 18.33
CA GLN A 85 -3.59 2.09 19.59
C GLN A 85 -2.25 1.56 20.13
N GLN A 86 -1.39 1.04 19.26
CA GLN A 86 -0.10 0.46 19.62
C GLN A 86 1.05 1.48 19.73
N ALA A 87 0.80 2.76 19.48
CA ALA A 87 1.85 3.79 19.47
C ALA A 87 2.64 3.86 20.79
N GLY A 88 1.97 3.66 21.94
CA GLY A 88 2.62 3.59 23.25
C GLY A 88 3.57 2.41 23.38
N ASP A 89 3.14 1.22 22.98
CA ASP A 89 3.95 0.00 23.03
C ASP A 89 5.14 0.06 22.06
N LEU A 90 4.93 0.62 20.87
CA LEU A 90 6.00 0.87 19.90
C LEU A 90 7.05 1.81 20.50
N LYS A 91 6.62 2.89 21.14
CA LYS A 91 7.51 3.82 21.85
C LYS A 91 8.27 3.12 22.98
N GLY A 92 7.60 2.27 23.76
CA GLY A 92 8.23 1.44 24.79
C GLY A 92 9.31 0.48 24.24
N LYS A 93 9.19 0.05 22.98
CA LYS A 93 10.19 -0.78 22.26
C LYS A 93 11.30 0.04 21.57
N GLY A 94 11.39 1.33 21.90
CA GLY A 94 12.38 2.27 21.37
C GLY A 94 12.08 2.77 19.96
N VAL A 95 10.85 2.58 19.45
CA VAL A 95 10.43 3.22 18.19
C VAL A 95 10.17 4.69 18.47
N GLN A 96 10.95 5.55 17.81
CA GLN A 96 10.88 7.00 17.98
C GLN A 96 9.91 7.64 16.99
N GLU A 97 9.70 7.02 15.83
CA GLU A 97 8.85 7.56 14.76
C GLU A 97 7.91 6.49 14.23
N VAL A 98 6.63 6.82 14.12
CA VAL A 98 5.64 6.00 13.41
C VAL A 98 4.99 6.90 12.37
N ALA A 99 5.02 6.49 11.11
CA ALA A 99 4.45 7.28 10.03
C ALA A 99 3.57 6.47 9.08
N CYS A 100 2.46 7.09 8.66
CA CYS A 100 1.53 6.58 7.67
C CYS A 100 1.69 7.38 6.38
N ILE A 101 1.93 6.71 5.25
CA ILE A 101 2.04 7.36 3.93
C ILE A 101 0.87 6.99 3.01
N SER A 102 0.33 7.97 2.29
CA SER A 102 -0.70 7.79 1.25
C SER A 102 -0.52 8.79 0.10
N VAL A 103 -1.23 8.57 -1.00
CA VAL A 103 -1.22 9.43 -2.20
C VAL A 103 -2.28 10.54 -2.20
N ASN A 104 -3.12 10.59 -1.15
CA ASN A 104 -4.13 11.65 -1.00
C ASN A 104 -3.48 13.02 -0.73
N ASP A 105 -4.23 14.10 -0.93
CA ASP A 105 -3.78 15.46 -0.62
C ASP A 105 -3.67 15.71 0.89
N ALA A 106 -3.04 16.84 1.24
CA ALA A 106 -2.72 17.18 2.63
C ALA A 106 -3.94 17.41 3.51
N PHE A 107 -4.98 18.05 2.96
CA PHE A 107 -6.18 18.35 3.74
C PHE A 107 -6.96 17.09 4.06
N VAL A 108 -7.08 16.19 3.08
CA VAL A 108 -7.70 14.86 3.27
C VAL A 108 -6.92 14.04 4.28
N MET A 109 -5.59 13.99 4.15
CA MET A 109 -4.75 13.23 5.08
C MET A 109 -4.79 13.79 6.50
N ALA A 110 -4.77 15.12 6.66
CA ALA A 110 -4.88 15.78 7.97
C ALA A 110 -6.23 15.49 8.64
N ALA A 111 -7.33 15.63 7.90
CA ALA A 111 -8.66 15.34 8.42
C ALA A 111 -8.81 13.88 8.84
N TRP A 112 -8.31 12.96 8.01
CA TRP A 112 -8.34 11.52 8.28
C TRP A 112 -7.51 11.13 9.51
N GLY A 113 -6.31 11.71 9.64
CA GLY A 113 -5.46 11.52 10.82
C GLY A 113 -6.14 12.00 12.10
N LYS A 114 -6.78 13.18 12.04
CA LYS A 114 -7.52 13.74 13.16
C LYS A 114 -8.72 12.89 13.56
N GLU A 115 -9.50 12.38 12.61
CA GLU A 115 -10.64 11.49 12.86
C GLU A 115 -10.24 10.23 13.63
N HIS A 116 -9.06 9.69 13.33
CA HIS A 116 -8.53 8.50 13.99
C HIS A 116 -7.63 8.78 15.19
N GLY A 117 -7.47 10.04 15.61
CA GLY A 117 -6.65 10.43 16.76
C GLY A 117 -5.16 10.11 16.59
N ALA A 118 -4.63 10.31 15.38
CA ALA A 118 -3.23 10.07 15.04
C ALA A 118 -2.28 11.12 15.65
N ASP A 119 -2.79 12.29 16.05
CA ASP A 119 -1.99 13.40 16.56
C ASP A 119 -1.06 12.98 17.70
N GLY A 120 0.23 13.27 17.55
CA GLY A 120 1.28 12.93 18.51
C GLY A 120 1.62 11.43 18.61
N LYS A 121 0.96 10.57 17.82
CA LYS A 121 1.14 9.10 17.85
C LYS A 121 1.65 8.56 16.51
N VAL A 122 1.05 9.00 15.42
CA VAL A 122 1.39 8.59 14.04
C VAL A 122 1.49 9.84 13.19
N LYS A 123 2.66 10.08 12.59
CA LYS A 123 2.86 11.15 11.62
C LYS A 123 2.13 10.80 10.33
N ILE A 124 1.29 11.73 9.87
CA ILE A 124 0.58 11.57 8.62
C ILE A 124 1.39 12.23 7.50
N ILE A 125 1.78 11.40 6.54
CA ILE A 125 2.64 11.76 5.42
C ILE A 125 1.84 11.60 4.12
N LEU A 126 2.01 12.57 3.24
CA LEU A 126 1.50 12.50 1.88
C LEU A 126 2.63 12.39 0.87
N TYR A 127 2.41 11.52 -0.10
CA TYR A 127 3.28 11.29 -1.23
C TYR A 127 2.66 11.92 -2.47
N LYS A 128 3.25 13.02 -2.94
CA LYS A 128 2.82 13.63 -4.21
C LYS A 128 3.44 12.84 -5.36
N LYS A 129 2.60 12.08 -6.07
CA LYS A 129 2.99 11.21 -7.20
C LYS A 129 3.81 11.93 -8.30
N ASN A 130 3.74 13.26 -8.37
CA ASN A 130 4.40 14.09 -9.40
C ASN A 130 5.93 14.18 -9.28
N GLN A 131 6.58 13.42 -8.39
CA GLN A 131 8.05 13.38 -8.26
C GLN A 131 8.72 12.24 -9.02
N PHE A 132 7.94 11.31 -9.59
CA PHE A 132 8.42 10.39 -10.61
C PHE A 132 7.60 10.62 -11.88
N GLY A 133 8.19 11.34 -12.82
CA GLY A 133 7.65 11.46 -14.17
C GLY A 133 7.54 10.08 -14.80
N CYS A 134 6.31 9.63 -14.98
CA CYS A 134 5.91 8.81 -16.11
C CYS A 134 4.92 9.66 -16.89
#